data_AF-A0A496XJF3-F1
#
_entry.id   AF-A0A496XJF3-F1
#
_cell.length_a   1.000
_cell.length_b   1.000
_cell.length_c   1.000
_cell.angle_alpha   90.00
_cell.angle_beta   90.00
_cell.angle_gamma   90.00
#
_symmetry.space_group_name_H-M   'P 1'
#
loop_
_entity.id
_entity.type
_entity.pdbx_description
1 polymer ?
#
loop_
_entity_poly.entity_id
_entity_poly.type
_entity_poly.pdbx_seq_one_letter_code
_entity_poly.pdbx_strand_id
1 'polypeptide(L)'
;VADAAHTIHPLAGQGINLGLQDVAALAEEILAGHARGAHPGQLDVLRRYQRRRKGENLMMMAAMDGFKRLFEQQALPLRWLRNVGMRGVDQLLPVKQQLMRHAMGLG
;
A
#
# COMPACT_ATOMS: atom_id res chain seq x y z
N VAL A 1 -21.41 -3.25 8.60
CA VAL A 1 -21.52 -1.92 9.27
C VAL A 1 -20.33 -1.11 8.81
N ALA A 2 -20.55 -0.26 7.81
CA ALA A 2 -19.49 0.48 7.12
C ALA A 2 -19.73 1.96 7.42
N ASP A 3 -18.78 2.55 8.15
CA ASP A 3 -18.85 3.93 8.61
C ASP A 3 -18.53 4.86 7.44
N ALA A 4 -19.58 5.26 6.74
CA ALA A 4 -19.56 6.23 5.67
C ALA A 4 -19.58 7.64 6.28
N ALA A 5 -18.43 8.13 6.75
CA ALA A 5 -18.31 9.53 7.17
C ALA A 5 -16.90 10.06 6.95
N HIS A 6 -16.78 10.91 5.92
CA HIS A 6 -15.83 12.02 5.84
C HIS A 6 -14.34 11.68 5.91
N THR A 7 -13.79 11.34 4.75
CA THR A 7 -12.64 11.99 4.08
C THR A 7 -12.35 11.11 2.88
N ILE A 8 -12.18 11.68 1.70
CA ILE A 8 -11.80 10.91 0.50
C ILE A 8 -10.41 10.32 0.79
N HIS A 9 -10.40 9.11 1.35
CA HIS A 9 -9.19 8.39 1.69
C HIS A 9 -8.57 7.95 0.35
N PRO A 10 -7.30 8.26 0.06
CA PRO A 10 -6.67 7.89 -1.22
C PRO A 10 -6.63 6.37 -1.47
N LEU A 11 -7.09 5.54 -0.51
CA LEU A 11 -7.20 4.10 -0.60
C LEU A 11 -8.63 3.55 -0.57
N ALA A 12 -9.66 4.39 -0.57
CA ALA A 12 -11.06 3.94 -0.55
C ALA A 12 -11.38 2.96 -1.70
N GLY A 13 -10.76 3.14 -2.88
CA GLY A 13 -10.89 2.21 -4.00
C GLY A 13 -10.03 0.94 -3.87
N GLN A 14 -8.87 1.01 -3.20
CA GLN A 14 -8.00 -0.15 -3.00
C GLN A 14 -8.51 -1.08 -1.89
N GLY A 15 -9.16 -0.54 -0.85
CA GLY A 15 -9.75 -1.33 0.24
C GLY A 15 -10.91 -2.21 -0.21
N ILE A 16 -11.79 -1.69 -1.07
CA ILE A 16 -12.89 -2.47 -1.66
C ILE A 16 -12.34 -3.58 -2.56
N ASN A 17 -11.36 -3.28 -3.42
CA ASN A 17 -10.75 -4.29 -4.29
C ASN A 17 -10.05 -5.39 -3.48
N LEU A 18 -9.33 -5.02 -2.43
CA LEU A 18 -8.68 -5.99 -1.54
C LEU A 18 -9.71 -6.86 -0.80
N GLY A 19 -10.83 -6.28 -0.34
CA GLY A 19 -11.93 -7.04 0.25
C GLY A 19 -12.60 -8.01 -0.72
N LEU A 20 -12.82 -7.61 -1.98
CA LEU A 20 -13.37 -8.50 -3.02
C LEU A 20 -12.40 -9.65 -3.33
N GLN A 21 -11.10 -9.37 -3.38
CA GLN A 21 -10.07 -10.41 -3.55
C GLN A 21 -10.00 -11.36 -2.35
N ASP A 22 -10.16 -10.87 -1.12
CA ASP A 22 -10.23 -11.68 0.09
C ASP A 22 -11.45 -12.62 0.04
N VAL A 23 -12.63 -12.11 -0.35
CA VAL A 23 -13.84 -12.93 -0.52
C VAL A 23 -13.65 -14.00 -1.59
N ALA A 24 -13.08 -13.65 -2.75
CA ALA A 24 -12.81 -14.61 -3.82
C ALA A 24 -11.82 -15.69 -3.37
N ALA A 25 -10.70 -15.31 -2.75
CA ALA A 25 -9.70 -16.25 -2.26
C ALA A 25 -10.25 -17.17 -1.16
N LEU A 26 -11.09 -16.65 -0.27
CA LEU A 26 -11.75 -17.46 0.75
C LEU A 26 -12.73 -18.46 0.13
N ALA A 27 -13.53 -18.02 -0.86
CA ALA A 27 -14.46 -18.89 -1.58
C ALA A 27 -13.73 -20.03 -2.30
N GLU A 28 -12.60 -19.73 -2.96
CA GLU A 28 -11.77 -20.75 -3.61
C GLU A 28 -11.24 -21.80 -2.63
N GLU A 29 -10.72 -21.38 -1.47
CA GLU A 29 -10.20 -22.32 -0.46
C GLU A 29 -11.32 -23.16 0.16
N ILE A 30 -12.50 -22.57 0.40
CA ILE A 30 -13.67 -23.30 0.89
C ILE A 30 -14.13 -24.33 -0.13
N LEU A 31 -14.24 -23.99 -1.41
CA LEU A 31 -14.64 -24.91 -2.48
C LEU A 31 -13.61 -26.04 -2.64
N ALA A 32 -12.31 -25.73 -2.63
CA ALA A 32 -11.24 -26.72 -2.69
C ALA A 32 -11.19 -27.62 -1.45
N GLY A 33 -11.53 -27.09 -0.27
CA GLY A 33 -11.69 -27.86 0.96
C GLY A 33 -12.90 -28.81 0.86
N HIS A 34 -14.05 -28.28 0.45
CA HIS A 34 -15.29 -29.02 0.31
C HIS A 34 -15.16 -30.18 -0.68
N ALA A 35 -14.49 -29.97 -1.83
CA ALA A 35 -14.20 -31.03 -2.79
C ALA A 35 -13.34 -32.17 -2.22
N ARG A 36 -12.61 -31.93 -1.13
CA ARG A 36 -11.82 -32.93 -0.40
C ARG A 36 -12.53 -33.47 0.85
N GLY A 37 -13.80 -33.13 1.05
CA GLY A 37 -14.59 -33.52 2.23
C GLY A 37 -14.30 -32.70 3.49
N ALA A 38 -13.55 -31.59 3.39
CA ALA A 38 -13.31 -30.70 4.52
C ALA A 38 -14.53 -29.81 4.78
N HIS A 39 -14.83 -29.56 6.06
CA HIS A 39 -15.83 -28.56 6.42
C HIS A 39 -15.28 -27.13 6.17
N PRO A 40 -16.12 -26.17 5.74
CA PRO A 40 -15.70 -24.79 5.47
C PRO A 40 -15.03 -24.09 6.66
N GLY A 41 -15.42 -24.45 7.88
CA GLY A 41 -14.83 -23.92 9.12
C GLY A 41 -13.57 -24.62 9.60
N GLN A 42 -13.04 -25.62 8.87
CA GLN A 42 -11.80 -26.28 9.29
C GLN A 42 -10.62 -25.32 9.27
N LEU A 43 -9.84 -25.37 10.35
CA LEU A 43 -8.65 -24.55 10.55
C LEU A 43 -7.67 -24.63 9.38
N ASP A 44 -7.54 -25.78 8.72
CA ASP A 44 -6.61 -25.95 7.62
C ASP A 44 -7.03 -25.22 6.34
N VAL A 45 -8.33 -25.08 6.09
CA VAL A 45 -8.88 -24.25 4.99
C VAL A 45 -8.61 -22.78 5.28
N LEU A 46 -8.92 -22.34 6.51
CA LEU A 46 -8.70 -20.96 6.94
C LEU A 46 -7.21 -20.57 6.95
N ARG A 47 -6.31 -21.48 7.34
CA ARG A 47 -4.86 -21.28 7.33
C ARG A 47 -4.31 -21.11 5.92
N ARG A 48 -4.84 -21.85 4.94
CA ARG A 48 -4.44 -21.72 3.52
C ARG A 48 -4.85 -20.36 2.96
N TYR A 49 -6.11 -19.97 3.19
CA TYR A 49 -6.59 -18.62 2.90
C TYR A 49 -5.70 -17.54 3.53
N GLN A 50 -5.48 -17.63 4.85
CA GLN A 50 -4.67 -16.66 5.59
C GLN A 50 -3.26 -16.58 5.00
N ARG A 51 -2.62 -17.71 4.68
CA ARG A 51 -1.27 -17.73 4.10
C ARG A 51 -1.21 -17.06 2.72
N ARG A 52 -2.23 -17.26 1.90
CA ARG A 52 -2.34 -16.67 0.56
C ARG A 52 -2.52 -15.15 0.61
N ARG A 53 -3.29 -14.64 1.59
CA ARG A 53 -3.61 -13.20 1.69
C ARG A 53 -2.74 -12.41 2.67
N LYS A 54 -1.94 -13.08 3.52
CA LYS A 54 -1.12 -12.45 4.56
C LYS A 54 -0.22 -11.33 4.04
N GLY A 55 0.46 -11.55 2.91
CA GLY A 55 1.38 -10.55 2.34
C GLY A 55 0.66 -9.27 1.91
N GLU A 56 -0.40 -9.42 1.12
CA GLU A 56 -1.21 -8.30 0.62
C GLU A 56 -1.90 -7.55 1.76
N ASN A 57 -2.46 -8.28 2.74
CA ASN A 57 -3.12 -7.68 3.88
C ASN A 57 -2.13 -6.93 4.78
N LEU A 58 -0.92 -7.46 4.99
CA LEU A 58 0.15 -6.76 5.73
C LEU A 58 0.60 -5.50 5.01
N MET A 59 0.76 -5.54 3.69
CA MET A 59 1.15 -4.37 2.90
C MET A 59 0.08 -3.27 3.00
N MET A 60 -1.20 -3.64 2.91
CA MET A 60 -2.30 -2.71 3.06
C MET A 60 -2.36 -2.11 4.47
N MET A 61 -2.17 -2.92 5.51
CA MET A 61 -2.08 -2.43 6.89
C MET A 61 -0.91 -1.45 7.08
N ALA A 62 0.26 -1.77 6.54
CA ALA A 62 1.42 -0.87 6.59
C ALA A 62 1.18 0.44 5.83
N ALA A 63 0.51 0.37 4.67
CA ALA A 63 0.10 1.56 3.94
C ALA A 63 -0.87 2.41 4.77
N MET A 64 -1.94 1.81 5.33
CA MET A 64 -2.89 2.50 6.21
C MET A 64 -2.20 3.16 7.40
N ASP A 65 -1.31 2.46 8.08
CA ASP A 65 -0.54 3.01 9.20
C ASP A 65 0.38 4.15 8.75
N GLY A 66 0.99 4.05 7.57
CA GLY A 66 1.76 5.13 6.95
C GLY A 66 0.92 6.36 6.67
N PHE A 67 -0.26 6.19 6.07
CA PHE A 67 -1.23 7.26 5.83
C PHE A 67 -1.72 7.87 7.15
N LYS A 68 -2.07 7.05 8.14
CA LYS A 68 -2.47 7.50 9.47
C LYS A 68 -1.38 8.35 10.12
N ARG A 69 -0.13 7.87 10.12
CA ARG A 69 1.01 8.63 10.65
C ARG A 69 1.28 9.92 9.87
N LEU A 70 1.10 9.89 8.56
CA LEU A 70 1.27 11.04 7.67
C LEU A 70 0.20 12.13 7.90
N PHE A 71 -1.03 11.75 8.22
CA PHE A 71 -2.17 12.68 8.28
C PHE A 71 -2.66 12.99 9.70
N GLU A 72 -2.45 12.12 10.69
CA GLU A 72 -2.86 12.35 12.09
C GLU A 72 -1.74 12.96 12.96
N GLN A 73 -0.47 12.81 12.58
CA GLN A 73 0.63 13.44 13.33
C GLN A 73 0.77 14.90 12.91
N GLN A 74 0.32 15.83 13.76
CA GLN A 74 0.55 17.29 13.63
C GLN A 74 2.02 17.71 13.84
N ALA A 75 2.98 16.78 13.84
CA ALA A 75 4.37 17.08 14.14
C ALA A 75 5.12 17.54 12.88
N LEU A 76 6.14 18.38 13.10
CA LEU A 76 7.06 18.99 12.12
C LEU A 76 7.77 18.08 11.07
N PRO A 77 7.90 16.73 11.16
CA PRO A 77 8.71 15.95 10.22
C PRO A 77 8.29 16.03 8.75
N LEU A 78 7.01 16.29 8.48
CA LEU A 78 6.50 16.38 7.10
C LEU A 78 6.91 17.66 6.39
N ARG A 79 7.05 18.76 7.14
CA ARG A 79 7.68 19.97 6.62
C ARG A 79 9.16 19.73 6.33
N TRP A 80 9.85 18.97 7.18
CA TRP A 80 11.26 18.66 6.97
C TRP A 80 11.48 17.73 5.77
N LEU A 81 10.69 16.66 5.62
CA LEU A 81 10.75 15.76 4.46
C LEU A 81 10.41 16.50 3.16
N ARG A 82 9.42 17.40 3.17
CA ARG A 82 9.11 18.27 2.03
C ARG A 82 10.28 19.22 1.72
N ASN A 83 10.90 19.82 2.74
CA ASN A 83 12.01 20.75 2.54
C ASN A 83 13.31 20.04 2.11
N VAL A 84 13.57 18.83 2.61
CA VAL A 84 14.73 18.01 2.21
C VAL A 84 14.51 17.38 0.83
N GLY A 85 13.29 16.95 0.53
CA GLY A 85 12.91 16.47 -0.81
C GLY A 85 13.03 17.57 -1.87
N MET A 86 12.53 18.78 -1.58
CA MET A 86 12.69 19.93 -2.49
C MET A 86 14.16 20.36 -2.62
N ARG A 87 14.94 20.39 -1.53
CA ARG A 87 16.38 20.68 -1.58
C ARG A 87 17.20 19.61 -2.32
N GLY A 88 16.81 18.34 -2.23
CA GLY A 88 17.43 17.24 -2.95
C GLY A 88 17.18 17.32 -4.45
N VAL A 89 15.96 17.70 -4.86
CA VAL A 89 15.62 17.94 -6.27
C VAL A 89 16.35 19.19 -6.81
N ASP A 90 16.41 20.28 -6.03
CA ASP A 90 17.12 21.50 -6.43
C ASP A 90 18.64 21.30 -6.56
N GLN A 91 19.25 20.37 -5.82
CA GLN A 91 20.68 20.06 -5.97
C GLN A 91 20.98 19.16 -7.18
N LEU A 92 19.99 18.40 -7.66
CA LEU A 92 20.14 17.57 -8.86
C LEU A 92 19.98 18.37 -10.16
N LEU A 93 19.24 19.48 -10.14
CA LEU A 93 19.10 20.37 -11.30
C LEU A 93 20.42 20.95 -11.82
N PRO A 94 21.30 21.57 -11.00
CA PRO A 94 22.56 22.13 -11.46
C PRO A 94 23.52 21.03 -11.93
N VAL A 95 23.53 19.85 -11.29
CA VAL A 95 24.31 18.69 -11.74
C VAL A 95 23.83 18.19 -13.11
N LYS A 96 22.51 18.09 -13.30
CA LYS A 96 21.91 17.75 -14.60
C LYS A 96 22.23 18.80 -15.66
N GLN A 97 22.19 20.09 -15.31
CA GLN A 97 22.55 21.19 -16.23
C GLN A 97 24.04 21.17 -16.58
N GLN A 98 24.92 20.85 -15.63
CA GLN A 98 26.35 20.76 -15.85
C GLN A 98 26.70 19.55 -16.74
N LEU A 99 26.07 18.40 -16.51
CA LEU A 99 26.16 17.24 -17.40
C LEU A 99 25.65 17.55 -18.82
N MET A 100 24.53 18.27 -18.94
CA MET A 100 24.04 18.71 -20.25
C MET A 100 24.96 19.72 -20.93
N ARG A 101 25.55 20.67 -20.20
CA ARG A 101 26.54 21.62 -20.75
C ARG A 101 27.81 20.91 -21.22
N HIS A 102 28.26 19.90 -20.47
CA HIS A 102 29.39 19.06 -20.85
C HIS A 102 29.06 18.20 -22.08
N ALA A 103 27.84 17.64 -22.16
CA ALA A 103 27.38 16.88 -23.33
C ALA A 103 27.15 17.76 -24.58
N MET A 104 26.84 19.05 -24.40
CA MET A 104 26.71 20.03 -25.49
C MET A 104 28.04 20.72 -25.83
N GLY A 105 29.16 20.37 -25.18
CA GLY A 105 30.49 20.91 -25.49
C GLY A 105 30.68 22.37 -25.09
N LEU A 106 29.91 22.88 -24.12
CA LEU A 106 29.98 24.26 -23.62
C LEU A 106 30.68 24.36 -22.25
N GLY A 107 31.63 23.46 -21.98
CA GLY A 107 32.44 23.43 -20.76
C GLY A 107 33.91 23.26 -21.10
#